data_AF-X1AIQ9-F1
#
_entry.id   AF-X1AIQ9-F1
#
_cell.length_a   1.000
_cell.length_b   1.000
_cell.length_c   1.000
_cell.angle_alpha   90.00
_cell.angle_beta   90.00
_cell.angle_gamma   90.00
#
_symmetry.space_group_name_H-M   'P 1'
#
loop_
_entity.id
_entity.type
_entity.pdbx_description
1 polymer ?
#
loop_
_entity_poly.entity_id
_entity_poly.type
_entity_poly.pdbx_seq_one_letter_code
_entity_poly.pdbx_strand_id
1 'polypeptide(L)'
;MAKNEIHLGDIGTVFQTTIYDDTTVVDITGYTGIFLIFKPPTGDIKTQTAALVGLAANGTINYTTAAVTDLDMVGPWEWQAYITFAATQWHSDIGYFDVVENLTNG
;
A
#
# COMPACT_ATOMS: atom_id res chain seq x y z
N MET A 1 0.81 5.22 23.37
CA MET A 1 1.44 5.55 22.08
C MET A 1 0.65 4.83 21.00
N ALA A 2 -0.15 5.57 20.24
CA ALA A 2 -0.78 5.11 19.00
C ALA A 2 -0.73 6.29 18.04
N LYS A 3 0.49 6.63 17.62
CA LYS A 3 0.73 7.20 16.31
C LYS A 3 1.14 5.97 15.50
N ASN A 4 0.42 5.65 14.42
CA ASN A 4 0.80 4.54 13.52
C ASN A 4 2.10 4.93 12.83
N GLU A 5 3.21 4.81 13.56
CA GLU A 5 4.53 5.24 13.15
C GLU A 5 5.24 4.06 12.50
N ILE A 6 5.69 4.28 11.27
CA ILE A 6 6.34 3.28 10.43
C ILE A 6 7.83 3.63 10.41
N HIS A 7 8.70 2.67 10.68
CA HIS A 7 10.14 2.91 10.76
C HIS A 7 10.86 2.38 9.51
N LEU A 8 12.03 2.97 9.25
CA LEU A 8 12.93 2.55 8.20
C LEU A 8 13.25 1.04 8.34
N GLY A 9 13.01 0.28 7.28
CA GLY A 9 13.32 -1.15 7.21
C GLY A 9 12.34 -2.07 7.94
N ASP A 10 11.19 -1.58 8.40
CA ASP A 10 10.19 -2.42 9.08
C ASP A 10 9.67 -3.55 8.17
N ILE A 11 9.71 -4.78 8.69
CA ILE A 11 9.14 -5.99 8.07
C ILE A 11 7.93 -6.43 8.88
N GLY A 12 6.83 -6.76 8.20
CA GLY A 12 5.57 -7.13 8.84
C GLY A 12 4.56 -5.99 8.96
N THR A 13 4.88 -4.78 8.50
CA THR A 13 3.96 -3.64 8.47
C THR A 13 2.87 -3.90 7.43
N VAL A 14 1.61 -3.81 7.85
CA VAL A 14 0.45 -4.10 7.00
C VAL A 14 -0.13 -2.80 6.45
N PHE A 15 -0.11 -2.66 5.14
CA PHE A 15 -0.87 -1.65 4.41
C PHE A 15 -2.14 -2.30 3.88
N GLN A 16 -3.30 -1.83 4.35
CA GLN A 16 -4.61 -2.34 3.93
C GLN A 16 -5.47 -1.17 3.47
N THR A 17 -6.19 -1.38 2.37
CA THR A 17 -7.16 -0.40 1.87
C THR A 17 -8.40 -1.10 1.32
N THR A 18 -9.53 -0.43 1.44
CA THR A 18 -10.78 -0.78 0.77
C THR A 18 -10.99 0.24 -0.34
N ILE A 19 -11.23 -0.25 -1.55
CA ILE A 19 -11.45 0.60 -2.72
C ILE A 19 -12.92 1.05 -2.75
N TYR A 20 -13.11 2.37 -2.85
CA TYR A 20 -14.43 3.00 -2.93
C TYR A 20 -14.57 3.78 -4.24
N ASP A 21 -15.80 3.81 -4.77
CA ASP A 21 -16.28 4.79 -5.73
C ASP A 21 -17.29 5.67 -5.00
N ASP A 22 -16.89 6.92 -4.74
CA ASP A 22 -17.56 7.82 -3.80
C ASP A 22 -17.74 7.19 -2.40
N THR A 23 -18.95 6.72 -2.08
CA THR A 23 -19.29 6.12 -0.79
C THR A 23 -19.54 4.61 -0.87
N THR A 24 -19.42 4.03 -2.06
CA THR A 24 -19.76 2.63 -2.32
C THR A 24 -18.49 1.79 -2.49
N VAL A 25 -18.41 0.66 -1.79
CA VAL A 25 -17.31 -0.30 -1.98
C VAL A 25 -17.35 -0.84 -3.40
N VAL A 26 -16.20 -0.84 -4.07
CA VAL A 26 -16.08 -1.37 -5.42
C VAL A 26 -15.91 -2.89 -5.36
N ASP A 27 -16.80 -3.60 -6.06
CA ASP A 27 -16.62 -5.04 -6.32
C ASP A 27 -15.51 -5.22 -7.37
N ILE A 28 -14.43 -5.89 -6.97
CA ILE A 28 -13.27 -6.14 -7.83
C ILE A 28 -13.25 -7.58 -8.35
N THR A 29 -14.37 -8.30 -8.29
CA THR A 29 -14.48 -9.66 -8.84
C THR A 29 -14.05 -9.71 -10.30
N GLY A 30 -13.19 -10.68 -10.64
CA GLY A 30 -12.63 -10.81 -11.98
C GLY A 30 -11.39 -9.96 -12.25
N TYR A 31 -10.80 -9.33 -11.22
CA TYR A 31 -9.48 -8.71 -11.32
C TYR A 31 -8.45 -9.70 -11.88
N THR A 32 -7.53 -9.19 -12.71
CA THR A 32 -6.39 -9.93 -13.23
C THR A 32 -5.10 -9.62 -12.47
N GLY A 33 -5.07 -8.50 -11.75
CA GLY A 33 -3.96 -8.11 -10.89
C GLY A 33 -4.39 -7.06 -9.87
N ILE A 34 -3.85 -7.18 -8.65
CA ILE A 34 -4.03 -6.23 -7.56
C ILE A 34 -2.66 -5.86 -7.01
N PHE A 35 -2.43 -4.56 -6.84
CA PHE A 35 -1.14 -4.03 -6.46
C PHE A 35 -1.32 -2.87 -5.49
N LEU A 36 -0.37 -2.72 -4.57
CA LEU A 36 -0.12 -1.47 -3.86
C LEU A 36 1.16 -0.85 -4.40
N ILE A 37 1.04 0.39 -4.85
CA ILE A 37 2.14 1.18 -5.37
C ILE A 37 2.59 2.12 -4.26
N PHE A 38 3.89 2.12 -3.97
CA PHE A 38 4.53 2.99 -2.99
C PHE A 38 5.54 3.88 -3.70
N LYS A 39 5.56 5.16 -3.34
CA LYS A 39 6.51 6.13 -3.85
C LYS A 39 7.26 6.78 -2.68
N PRO A 40 8.56 6.49 -2.53
CA PRO A 40 9.42 7.16 -1.56
C PRO A 40 9.64 8.64 -1.94
N PRO A 41 10.13 9.48 -1.02
CA PRO A 41 10.26 10.92 -1.27
C PRO A 41 11.22 11.26 -2.42
N THR A 42 12.29 10.49 -2.61
CA THR A 42 13.28 10.73 -3.68
C THR A 42 13.79 9.44 -4.35
N GLY A 43 13.02 8.35 -4.33
CA GLY A 43 13.43 7.05 -4.89
C GLY A 43 12.49 6.52 -5.98
N ASP A 44 12.76 5.29 -6.43
CA ASP A 44 11.95 4.62 -7.44
C ASP A 44 10.60 4.16 -6.88
N ILE A 45 9.59 4.18 -7.74
CA ILE A 45 8.26 3.64 -7.43
C ILE A 45 8.38 2.12 -7.20
N LYS A 46 7.87 1.66 -6.07
CA LYS A 46 7.81 0.25 -5.68
C LYS A 46 6.40 -0.26 -5.91
N THR A 47 6.24 -1.24 -6.80
CA THR A 47 4.94 -1.88 -7.06
C THR A 47 4.94 -3.26 -6.41
N GLN A 48 4.05 -3.45 -5.44
CA GLN A 48 3.94 -4.70 -4.70
C GLN A 48 2.65 -5.41 -5.02
N THR A 49 2.73 -6.72 -5.27
CA THR A 49 1.53 -7.56 -5.46
C THR A 49 0.78 -7.66 -4.14
N ALA A 50 -0.49 -7.21 -4.15
CA ALA A 50 -1.36 -7.26 -2.99
C ALA A 50 -2.08 -8.61 -2.88
N ALA A 51 -2.67 -8.88 -1.73
CA ALA A 51 -3.59 -9.99 -1.51
C ALA A 51 -5.00 -9.47 -1.21
N LEU A 52 -6.03 -10.27 -1.53
CA LEU A 52 -7.40 -9.99 -1.14
C LEU A 52 -7.60 -10.21 0.35
N VAL A 53 -8.37 -9.33 0.97
CA VAL A 53 -8.86 -9.50 2.34
C VAL A 53 -10.33 -9.93 2.29
N GLY A 54 -10.56 -11.24 2.46
CA GLY A 54 -11.89 -11.82 2.35
C GLY A 54 -12.31 -12.05 0.90
N LEU A 55 -13.51 -11.61 0.53
CA LEU A 55 -14.06 -11.78 -0.82
C LEU A 55 -13.73 -10.59 -1.72
N ALA A 56 -13.61 -10.81 -3.02
CA ALA A 56 -13.39 -9.75 -4.00
C ALA A 56 -14.50 -8.67 -4.01
N ALA A 57 -15.73 -9.06 -3.67
CA ALA A 57 -16.85 -8.13 -3.51
C ALA A 57 -16.67 -7.13 -2.35
N ASN A 58 -15.75 -7.40 -1.41
CA ASN A 58 -15.45 -6.47 -0.31
C ASN A 58 -14.45 -5.38 -0.73
N GLY A 59 -13.91 -5.42 -1.96
CA GLY A 59 -13.01 -4.40 -2.49
C GLY A 59 -11.76 -4.15 -1.64
N THR A 60 -11.39 -5.07 -0.74
CA THR A 60 -10.34 -4.84 0.25
C THR A 60 -9.10 -5.64 -0.10
N ILE A 61 -7.96 -4.95 -0.17
CA ILE A 61 -6.66 -5.54 -0.47
C ILE A 61 -5.63 -5.14 0.58
N ASN A 62 -4.60 -5.97 0.75
CA ASN A 62 -3.48 -5.64 1.63
C ASN A 62 -2.13 -6.05 1.04
N TYR A 63 -1.09 -5.43 1.58
CA TYR A 63 0.29 -5.86 1.43
C TYR A 63 0.96 -5.79 2.80
N THR A 64 1.69 -6.83 3.15
CA THR A 64 2.55 -6.86 4.33
C THR A 64 3.99 -6.72 3.87
N THR A 65 4.73 -5.74 4.39
CA THR A 65 6.14 -5.57 4.04
C THR A 65 6.91 -6.86 4.32
N ALA A 66 7.67 -7.31 3.34
CA ALA A 66 8.34 -8.61 3.34
C ALA A 66 9.87 -8.48 3.33
N ALA A 67 10.39 -7.30 2.96
CA ALA A 67 11.81 -7.01 2.89
C ALA A 67 12.14 -5.64 3.50
N VAL A 68 13.35 -5.51 4.06
CA VAL A 68 13.88 -4.23 4.56
C VAL A 68 13.93 -3.14 3.49
N THR A 69 13.93 -3.54 2.21
CA THR A 69 13.93 -2.63 1.06
C THR A 69 12.56 -2.07 0.71
N ASP A 70 11.48 -2.54 1.36
CA ASP A 70 10.13 -2.05 1.09
C ASP A 70 9.92 -0.64 1.67
N LEU A 71 10.61 -0.34 2.77
CA LEU A 71 10.60 0.92 3.50
C LEU A 71 12.03 1.43 3.67
N ASP A 72 12.70 1.77 2.58
CA ASP A 72 14.14 2.01 2.51
C ASP A 72 14.56 3.48 2.60
N MET A 73 13.62 4.38 2.87
CA MET A 73 13.88 5.82 2.89
C MET A 73 13.05 6.50 3.98
N VAL A 74 13.68 7.38 4.73
CA VAL A 74 13.03 8.24 5.74
C VAL A 74 12.37 9.42 5.03
N GLY A 75 11.18 9.81 5.50
CA GLY A 75 10.46 10.99 5.04
C GLY A 75 9.02 10.68 4.63
N PRO A 76 8.39 11.60 3.87
CA PRO A 76 7.01 11.44 3.42
C PRO A 76 6.93 10.49 2.23
N TRP A 77 6.03 9.53 2.32
CA TRP A 77 5.72 8.55 1.27
C TRP A 77 4.30 8.72 0.76
N GLU A 78 4.12 8.40 -0.51
CA GLU A 78 2.82 8.30 -1.16
C GLU A 78 2.52 6.83 -1.45
N TRP A 79 1.24 6.46 -1.44
CA TRP A 79 0.83 5.14 -1.88
C TRP A 79 -0.58 5.15 -2.49
N GLN A 80 -0.86 4.17 -3.34
CA GLN A 80 -2.18 3.99 -3.94
C GLN A 80 -2.41 2.53 -4.31
N ALA A 81 -3.68 2.12 -4.35
CA ALA A 81 -4.07 0.86 -4.95
C ALA A 81 -4.10 0.97 -6.47
N TYR A 82 -3.66 -0.10 -7.14
CA TYR A 82 -3.74 -0.26 -8.58
C TYR A 82 -4.31 -1.62 -8.90
N ILE A 83 -5.36 -1.63 -9.72
CA ILE A 83 -6.13 -2.82 -10.06
C ILE A 83 -6.20 -2.94 -11.57
N THR A 84 -5.90 -4.12 -12.07
CA THR A 84 -6.06 -4.43 -13.49
C THR A 84 -7.17 -5.44 -13.68
N PHE A 85 -7.92 -5.22 -14.74
CA PHE A 85 -8.83 -6.16 -15.36
C PHE A 85 -8.34 -6.36 -16.80
N ALA A 86 -8.92 -7.33 -17.52
CA ALA A 86 -8.46 -7.71 -18.87
C ALA A 86 -8.18 -6.52 -19.81
N ALA A 87 -9.09 -5.54 -19.89
CA ALA A 87 -8.94 -4.36 -20.76
C ALA A 87 -8.92 -3.01 -20.01
N THR A 88 -9.18 -2.99 -18.70
CA THR A 88 -9.31 -1.76 -17.92
C THR A 88 -8.36 -1.74 -16.74
N GLN A 89 -7.96 -0.54 -16.34
CA GLN A 89 -7.01 -0.29 -15.27
C GLN A 89 -7.58 0.80 -14.37
N TRP A 90 -7.61 0.56 -13.06
CA TRP A 90 -8.14 1.47 -12.06
C TRP A 90 -7.07 1.84 -11.04
N HIS A 91 -7.08 3.10 -10.61
CA HIS A 91 -6.20 3.63 -9.58
C HIS A 91 -7.07 4.23 -8.48
N SER A 92 -6.72 3.99 -7.21
CA SER A 92 -7.36 4.67 -6.08
C SER A 92 -6.81 6.09 -5.90
N ASP A 93 -7.41 6.83 -4.97
CA ASP A 93 -6.81 8.03 -4.43
C ASP A 93 -5.43 7.75 -3.82
N ILE A 94 -4.60 8.81 -3.79
CA ILE A 94 -3.26 8.79 -3.20
C ILE A 94 -3.38 8.99 -1.69
N GLY A 95 -2.90 8.00 -0.93
CA GLY A 95 -2.67 8.09 0.50
C GLY A 95 -1.24 8.54 0.81
N TYR A 96 -1.05 9.04 2.04
CA TYR A 96 0.24 9.53 2.53
C TYR A 96 0.58 8.87 3.86
N PHE A 97 1.86 8.61 4.10
CA PHE A 97 2.39 8.16 5.38
C PHE A 97 3.84 8.63 5.55
N ASP A 98 4.32 8.66 6.79
CA ASP A 98 5.71 9.01 7.09
C ASP A 98 6.48 7.76 7.53
N VAL A 99 7.70 7.62 7.01
CA VAL A 99 8.70 6.66 7.49
C VAL A 99 9.73 7.41 8.33
N VAL A 100 9.94 6.99 9.57
CA VAL A 100 10.88 7.62 10.50
C VAL A 100 12.12 6.75 10.76
N GLU A 101 13.18 7.36 11.30
CA GLU A 101 14.39 6.64 11.67
C GLU A 101 14.16 5.71 12.85
N ASN A 102 14.89 4.59 12.88
CA ASN A 102 15.00 3.77 14.09
C ASN A 102 15.78 4.53 15.17
N LEU A 103 15.46 4.21 16.44
CA LEU A 103 16.24 4.72 17.56
C LEU A 103 17.70 4.25 17.45
N THR A 104 18.62 5.20 17.28
CA THR A 104 20.06 4.95 17.33
C THR A 104 20.63 5.54 18.61
N ASN A 105 21.56 4.82 19.24
CA ASN A 105 22.35 5.35 20.34
C ASN A 105 23.63 5.88 19.68
N GLY A 106 23.73 7.21 19.54
CA GLY A 106 24.88 7.87 18.89
C GLY A 106 26.22 7.51 19.50
#